data_AF-A0A1G4JYQ1-F1
#
_entry.id   AF-A0A1G4JYQ1-F1
#
_cell.length_a   1.000
_cell.length_b   1.000
_cell.length_c   1.000
_cell.angle_alpha   90.00
_cell.angle_beta   90.00
_cell.angle_gamma   90.00
#
_symmetry.space_group_name_H-M   'P 1'
#
loop_
_entity.id
_entity.type
_entity.pdbx_description
1 polymer ?
#
loop_
_entity_poly.entity_id
_entity_poly.type
_entity_poly.pdbx_seq_one_letter_code
_entity_poly.pdbx_strand_id
1 'polypeptide(L)'
;MSIRKLPPKRLFSTLNESIIAKNPHKNLDNGTFRRFPRIIPEYDESIHPFYLPNSIERALLCASESTPQLLEGRKIVPSIIKRPRDQKSALVNARWLFDSVVEANEWLNAYRTGKSLNQKNITVLRFHDADKVLRRSHLNQSQVPQIKQFASLFMKKDADALNCVMITNMVESMMFCHETKLFSEEVFLYILQHYCNSRHGIIGVVQSIVNFLQKDIDDMSVAEVLLLQVLTTIKEKNIPADPQVTSALLSLTDAISERFHRQNCIFDFSPAVVQAILEFYLASGLLNESKILFTDLINKRLCPEPVLVERYLALVDQKVDLFDSHDSYLKRFAYISDFKPVFETAMTPRMVEFLITYCRHFDELISLLDMIDQSKLRKQIWDQTLPDFIRRVNLLDTRPVVNSCNLSVLLQRAKGFYGLMLSNKVNRAFIVQYAANQNFSVVTNLINGQEQQLNPNFYASLLNAQTQKVDEQSSPLPGFRPEDKRYFIESVLIPHYNRLSVTAKFIFLEQAETEDLFEALLRSESNSQTNDGKSMISEILARAKDRGMTSLLTRYAA
;
A
#
# COMPACT_ATOMS: atom_id res chain seq x y z
N MET A 1 -31.84 4.31 24.82
CA MET A 1 -30.90 5.44 24.61
C MET A 1 -30.65 5.59 23.12
N SER A 2 -31.13 6.69 22.54
CA SER A 2 -31.09 6.93 21.09
C SER A 2 -29.65 7.18 20.64
N ILE A 3 -29.06 6.19 19.95
CA ILE A 3 -27.78 6.36 19.26
C ILE A 3 -28.05 7.37 18.15
N ARG A 4 -27.57 8.61 18.34
CA ARG A 4 -27.50 9.61 17.27
C ARG A 4 -26.80 8.95 16.09
N LYS A 5 -27.55 8.67 15.02
CA LYS A 5 -27.01 8.30 13.71
C LYS A 5 -26.09 9.43 13.28
N LEU A 6 -24.78 9.27 13.52
CA LEU A 6 -23.78 10.03 12.81
C LEU A 6 -24.01 9.72 11.32
N PRO A 7 -24.12 10.74 10.43
CA PRO A 7 -24.22 10.47 9.02
C PRO A 7 -23.02 9.60 8.61
N PRO A 8 -23.21 8.56 7.78
CA PRO A 8 -22.08 7.76 7.32
C PRO A 8 -21.07 8.70 6.67
N LYS A 9 -19.80 8.60 7.10
CA LYS A 9 -18.69 9.21 6.36
C LYS A 9 -18.82 8.71 4.92
N ARG A 10 -19.02 9.64 3.98
CA ARG A 10 -19.48 9.37 2.61
C ARG A 10 -18.56 8.34 1.95
N LEU A 11 -19.13 7.39 1.22
CA LEU A 11 -18.37 6.43 0.42
C LEU A 11 -17.70 7.16 -0.75
N PHE A 12 -16.46 7.60 -0.55
CA PHE A 12 -15.76 8.46 -1.49
C PHE A 12 -15.29 7.74 -2.77
N SER A 13 -15.31 6.41 -2.76
CA SER A 13 -14.95 5.56 -3.91
C SER A 13 -15.95 5.63 -5.07
N THR A 14 -17.18 6.12 -4.83
CA THR A 14 -18.23 6.21 -5.88
C THR A 14 -18.18 7.53 -6.66
N LEU A 15 -17.23 8.42 -6.38
CA LEU A 15 -17.04 9.67 -7.11
C LEU A 15 -16.26 9.41 -8.40
N ASN A 16 -16.99 9.16 -9.51
CA ASN A 16 -16.42 8.82 -10.81
C ASN A 16 -15.74 9.99 -11.55
N GLU A 17 -15.90 11.24 -11.11
CA GLU A 17 -15.35 12.41 -11.79
C GLU A 17 -13.99 12.84 -11.20
N SER A 18 -12.90 12.19 -11.64
CA SER A 18 -11.57 12.79 -11.55
C SER A 18 -11.45 13.83 -12.67
N ILE A 19 -11.68 15.10 -12.35
CA ILE A 19 -11.59 16.17 -13.35
C ILE A 19 -10.56 17.19 -12.88
N ILE A 20 -9.43 17.15 -13.58
CA ILE A 20 -8.54 18.30 -13.75
C ILE A 20 -9.42 19.46 -14.20
N ALA A 21 -9.41 20.58 -13.47
CA ALA A 21 -9.99 21.83 -13.94
C ALA A 21 -9.33 22.22 -15.28
N LYS A 22 -9.89 21.75 -16.40
CA LYS A 22 -9.60 22.30 -17.73
C LYS A 22 -10.21 23.69 -17.71
N ASN A 23 -9.36 24.70 -17.67
CA ASN A 23 -9.76 26.09 -17.84
C ASN A 23 -10.25 26.25 -19.29
N PRO A 24 -11.56 26.43 -19.56
CA PRO A 24 -12.06 26.49 -20.93
C PRO A 24 -11.79 27.86 -21.58
N HIS A 25 -11.21 28.82 -20.84
CA HIS A 25 -10.85 30.14 -21.36
C HIS A 25 -9.37 30.18 -21.72
N LYS A 26 -9.00 29.49 -22.81
CA LYS A 26 -7.74 29.79 -23.49
C LYS A 26 -7.87 30.94 -24.50
N ASN A 27 -9.08 31.33 -24.90
CA ASN A 27 -9.31 32.48 -25.79
C ASN A 27 -10.53 33.28 -25.31
N LEU A 28 -10.31 34.28 -24.47
CA LEU A 28 -11.20 35.44 -24.38
C LEU A 28 -10.29 36.66 -24.28
N ASP A 29 -10.21 37.37 -25.41
CA ASP A 29 -9.63 38.70 -25.51
C ASP A 29 -10.31 39.61 -24.49
N ASN A 30 -9.65 39.85 -23.36
CA ASN A 30 -9.76 41.03 -22.50
C ASN A 30 -9.01 40.79 -21.18
N GLY A 31 -7.69 40.94 -21.23
CA GLY A 31 -6.74 41.48 -20.23
C GLY A 31 -6.90 41.37 -18.71
N THR A 32 -7.92 40.72 -18.14
CA THR A 32 -8.09 40.56 -16.69
C THR A 32 -8.46 39.12 -16.36
N PHE A 33 -7.44 38.32 -16.08
CA PHE A 33 -7.61 36.98 -15.51
C PHE A 33 -8.31 37.12 -14.14
N ARG A 34 -9.62 36.87 -14.07
CA ARG A 34 -10.26 36.55 -12.79
C ARG A 34 -9.70 35.20 -12.33
N ARG A 35 -8.61 35.24 -11.56
CA ARG A 35 -8.15 34.08 -10.79
C ARG A 35 -9.29 33.71 -9.85
N PHE A 36 -9.92 32.56 -10.07
CA PHE A 36 -10.81 32.01 -9.04
C PHE A 36 -10.01 31.89 -7.74
N PRO A 37 -10.59 32.27 -6.59
CA PRO A 37 -9.91 32.14 -5.30
C PRO A 37 -9.47 30.69 -5.13
N ARG A 38 -8.22 30.50 -4.72
CA ARG A 38 -7.67 29.17 -4.46
C ARG A 38 -8.43 28.61 -3.25
N ILE A 39 -9.08 27.47 -3.41
CA ILE A 39 -9.74 26.80 -2.28
C ILE A 39 -8.68 26.00 -1.52
N ILE A 40 -8.43 26.40 -0.27
CA ILE A 40 -7.66 25.62 0.70
C ILE A 40 -8.65 24.65 1.34
N PRO A 41 -8.44 23.32 1.24
CA PRO A 41 -9.37 22.37 1.83
C PRO A 41 -9.34 22.46 3.35
N GLU A 42 -10.53 22.45 3.95
CA GLU A 42 -10.67 22.32 5.40
C GLU A 42 -10.09 20.99 5.88
N TYR A 43 -9.82 20.88 7.19
CA TYR A 43 -9.22 19.66 7.74
C TYR A 43 -10.08 18.41 7.48
N ASP A 44 -11.40 18.51 7.61
CA ASP A 44 -12.37 17.43 7.38
C ASP A 44 -12.66 17.15 5.90
N GLU A 45 -12.30 18.08 5.01
CA GLU A 45 -12.33 17.88 3.55
C GLU A 45 -11.12 17.09 3.05
N SER A 46 -10.03 17.04 3.82
CA SER A 46 -8.85 16.22 3.51
C SER A 46 -9.09 14.76 3.88
N ILE A 47 -8.85 13.87 2.92
CA ILE A 47 -9.11 12.43 3.07
C ILE A 47 -7.81 11.61 3.24
N HIS A 48 -6.70 12.26 3.59
CA HIS A 48 -5.42 11.59 3.73
C HIS A 48 -5.39 10.75 5.03
N PRO A 49 -5.22 9.41 4.97
CA PRO A 49 -5.42 8.56 6.15
C PRO A 49 -4.27 8.55 7.16
N PHE A 50 -3.04 8.87 6.75
CA PHE A 50 -1.89 8.85 7.66
C PHE A 50 -1.07 10.15 7.76
N TYR A 51 -1.26 11.14 6.88
CA TYR A 51 -0.56 12.41 6.99
C TYR A 51 -1.05 13.22 8.18
N LEU A 52 -0.11 13.71 8.98
CA LEU A 52 -0.37 14.61 10.08
C LEU A 52 0.76 15.64 10.15
N PRO A 53 0.46 16.96 10.18
CA PRO A 53 1.51 17.97 10.27
C PRO A 53 2.40 17.73 11.49
N ASN A 54 3.69 17.53 11.24
CA ASN A 54 4.65 17.21 12.29
C ASN A 54 4.97 18.45 13.15
N SER A 55 5.78 18.30 14.21
CA SER A 55 6.14 19.46 15.07
C SER A 55 6.88 20.55 14.31
N ILE A 56 7.74 20.19 13.36
CA ILE A 56 8.53 21.13 12.56
C ILE A 56 7.63 21.86 11.57
N GLU A 57 6.78 21.16 10.82
CA GLU A 57 5.81 21.77 9.90
C GLU A 57 4.89 22.75 10.62
N ARG A 58 4.39 22.38 11.80
CA ARG A 58 3.57 23.28 12.62
C ARG A 58 4.33 24.53 13.08
N ALA A 59 5.60 24.38 13.46
CA ALA A 59 6.43 25.53 13.82
C ALA A 59 6.70 26.43 12.62
N LEU A 60 7.00 25.85 11.46
CA LEU A 60 7.24 26.57 10.20
C LEU A 60 5.99 27.32 9.74
N LEU A 61 4.79 26.73 9.86
CA LEU A 61 3.53 27.41 9.57
C LEU A 61 3.35 28.67 10.42
N CYS A 62 3.70 28.63 11.71
CA CYS A 62 3.58 29.78 12.61
C CYS A 62 4.69 30.81 12.41
N ALA A 63 5.87 30.40 11.92
CA ALA A 63 7.03 31.27 11.71
C ALA A 63 7.05 31.94 10.33
N SER A 64 6.31 31.42 9.35
CA SER A 64 6.33 31.93 7.98
C SER A 64 5.32 33.07 7.83
N GLU A 65 5.78 34.32 7.88
CA GLU A 65 4.91 35.51 7.83
C GLU A 65 4.13 35.62 6.51
N SER A 66 4.74 35.23 5.38
CA SER A 66 4.13 35.26 4.06
C SER A 66 3.93 33.86 3.51
N THR A 67 2.70 33.56 3.09
CA THR A 67 2.30 32.29 2.44
C THR A 67 2.74 31.02 3.17
N PRO A 68 2.27 30.79 4.42
CA PRO A 68 2.50 29.51 5.09
C PRO A 68 2.04 28.33 4.24
N GLN A 69 2.73 27.21 4.30
CA GLN A 69 2.40 26.03 3.49
C GLN A 69 2.72 24.72 4.19
N LEU A 70 1.93 23.69 3.87
CA LEU A 70 2.22 22.29 4.23
C LEU A 70 2.59 21.52 2.96
N LEU A 71 3.39 20.46 3.11
CA LEU A 71 3.88 19.65 1.98
C LEU A 71 4.51 20.50 0.86
N GLU A 72 5.25 21.55 1.26
CA GLU A 72 5.85 22.55 0.34
C GLU A 72 4.83 23.20 -0.64
N GLY A 73 3.54 23.23 -0.29
CA GLY A 73 2.49 23.76 -1.16
C GLY A 73 2.22 22.91 -2.42
N ARG A 74 2.69 21.66 -2.45
CA ARG A 74 2.53 20.75 -3.59
C ARG A 74 1.06 20.34 -3.76
N LYS A 75 0.66 20.10 -5.02
CA LYS A 75 -0.71 19.69 -5.39
C LYS A 75 -0.91 18.18 -5.19
N ILE A 76 -0.83 17.74 -3.94
CA ILE A 76 -0.82 16.32 -3.57
C ILE A 76 -1.72 16.01 -2.36
N VAL A 77 -2.52 16.97 -1.88
CA VAL A 77 -3.43 16.71 -0.75
C VAL A 77 -4.72 16.11 -1.30
N PRO A 78 -5.03 14.82 -1.10
CA PRO A 78 -6.30 14.26 -1.58
C PRO A 78 -7.44 14.88 -0.76
N SER A 79 -8.34 15.60 -1.44
CA SER A 79 -9.40 16.38 -0.79
C SER A 79 -10.70 16.36 -1.58
N ILE A 80 -11.81 16.60 -0.88
CA ILE A 80 -13.13 16.74 -1.49
C ILE A 80 -13.61 18.16 -1.26
N ILE A 81 -13.54 18.98 -2.29
CA ILE A 81 -13.92 20.39 -2.23
C ILE A 81 -15.21 20.62 -3.03
N LYS A 82 -16.00 21.61 -2.62
CA LYS A 82 -17.08 22.13 -3.46
C LYS A 82 -16.50 23.03 -4.53
N ARG A 83 -16.79 22.74 -5.80
CA ARG A 83 -16.33 23.59 -6.91
C ARG A 83 -16.95 24.99 -6.76
N PRO A 84 -16.18 26.08 -6.94
CA PRO A 84 -16.71 27.44 -6.81
C PRO A 84 -17.86 27.74 -7.78
N ARG A 85 -17.86 27.09 -8.95
CA ARG A 85 -18.77 27.39 -10.07
C ARG A 85 -20.15 26.75 -9.93
N ASP A 86 -20.22 25.47 -9.56
CA ASP A 86 -21.46 24.68 -9.55
C ASP A 86 -21.80 24.11 -8.16
N GLN A 87 -20.97 24.39 -7.15
CA GLN A 87 -21.09 23.87 -5.78
C GLN A 87 -21.11 22.34 -5.68
N LYS A 88 -20.76 21.61 -6.75
CA LYS A 88 -20.68 20.15 -6.73
C LYS A 88 -19.40 19.72 -6.01
N SER A 89 -19.51 18.68 -5.19
CA SER A 89 -18.35 18.06 -4.56
C SER A 89 -17.50 17.35 -5.61
N ALA A 90 -16.20 17.63 -5.61
CA ALA A 90 -15.24 17.02 -6.50
C ALA A 90 -14.03 16.50 -5.72
N LEU A 91 -13.60 15.29 -6.07
CA LEU A 91 -12.38 14.70 -5.56
C LEU A 91 -11.19 15.31 -6.33
N VAL A 92 -10.28 15.97 -5.64
CA VAL A 92 -9.13 16.66 -6.25
C VAL A 92 -7.86 16.47 -5.43
N ASN A 93 -6.71 16.55 -6.10
CA ASN A 93 -5.47 16.86 -5.41
C ASN A 93 -5.41 18.37 -5.16
N ALA A 94 -5.50 18.79 -3.90
CA ALA A 94 -5.46 20.17 -3.46
C ALA A 94 -4.05 20.56 -2.98
N ARG A 95 -3.91 21.82 -2.55
CA ARG A 95 -2.70 22.39 -1.96
C ARG A 95 -3.08 23.00 -0.61
N TRP A 96 -2.21 22.85 0.39
CA TRP A 96 -2.27 23.64 1.61
C TRP A 96 -1.28 24.79 1.50
N LEU A 97 -1.74 25.87 0.89
CA LEU A 97 -1.02 27.14 0.77
C LEU A 97 -1.95 28.20 1.35
N PHE A 98 -1.61 28.71 2.52
CA PHE A 98 -2.39 29.68 3.27
C PHE A 98 -2.05 31.10 2.83
N ASP A 99 -3.01 32.00 2.81
CA ASP A 99 -2.74 33.40 2.43
C ASP A 99 -2.11 34.16 3.63
N SER A 100 -2.36 33.71 4.86
CA SER A 100 -1.79 34.29 6.08
C SER A 100 -1.55 33.27 7.20
N VAL A 101 -0.75 33.67 8.20
CA VAL A 101 -0.54 32.91 9.44
C VAL A 101 -1.84 32.74 10.25
N VAL A 102 -2.78 33.68 10.12
CA VAL A 102 -4.09 33.61 10.80
C VAL A 102 -4.89 32.41 10.28
N GLU A 103 -5.00 32.28 8.96
CA GLU A 103 -5.69 31.14 8.32
C GLU A 103 -4.99 29.82 8.64
N ALA A 104 -3.66 29.79 8.63
CA ALA A 104 -2.91 28.60 9.02
C ALA A 104 -3.21 28.19 10.47
N ASN A 105 -3.32 29.16 11.39
CA ASN A 105 -3.67 28.90 12.80
C ASN A 105 -5.13 28.44 12.96
N GLU A 106 -6.08 29.02 12.22
CA GLU A 106 -7.47 28.55 12.20
C GLU A 106 -7.55 27.09 11.74
N TRP A 107 -6.86 26.76 10.64
CA TRP A 107 -6.77 25.40 10.13
C TRP A 107 -6.13 24.45 11.15
N LEU A 108 -5.03 24.86 11.81
CA LEU A 108 -4.38 24.07 12.87
C LEU A 108 -5.27 23.86 14.10
N ASN A 109 -6.10 24.84 14.44
CA ASN A 109 -7.07 24.71 15.54
C ASN A 109 -8.18 23.72 15.18
N ALA A 110 -8.74 23.79 13.96
CA ALA A 110 -9.69 22.81 13.46
C ALA A 110 -9.09 21.39 13.42
N TYR A 111 -7.83 21.28 13.01
CA TYR A 111 -7.08 20.03 13.06
C TYR A 111 -6.98 19.45 14.48
N ARG A 112 -6.59 20.27 15.47
CA ARG A 112 -6.42 19.83 16.87
C ARG A 112 -7.74 19.37 17.48
N THR A 113 -8.82 20.13 17.27
CA THR A 113 -10.16 19.79 17.79
C THR A 113 -10.71 18.54 17.12
N GLY A 114 -10.60 18.44 15.79
CA GLY A 114 -11.02 17.28 15.01
C GLY A 114 -10.24 16.01 15.33
N LYS A 115 -8.94 16.11 15.66
CA LYS A 115 -8.12 14.97 16.11
C LYS A 115 -8.60 14.43 17.45
N SER A 116 -8.88 15.30 18.42
CA SER A 116 -9.36 14.89 19.75
C SER A 116 -10.71 14.17 19.73
N LEU A 117 -11.60 14.55 18.80
CA LEU A 117 -12.93 13.93 18.65
C LEU A 117 -12.90 12.55 17.97
N ASN A 118 -11.88 12.30 17.13
CA ASN A 118 -11.75 11.11 16.30
C ASN A 118 -10.80 10.04 16.87
N GLN A 119 -10.07 10.30 17.97
CA GLN A 119 -9.25 9.31 18.68
C GLN A 119 -10.13 8.33 19.47
N LYS A 120 -10.77 7.38 18.77
CA LYS A 120 -11.52 6.30 19.40
C LYS A 120 -10.96 4.97 18.93
N ASN A 121 -10.43 4.21 19.88
CA ASN A 121 -9.85 2.89 19.65
C ASN A 121 -10.90 1.98 18.98
N ILE A 122 -10.49 1.28 17.93
CA ILE A 122 -11.29 0.23 17.30
C ILE A 122 -10.81 -1.14 17.81
N THR A 123 -11.69 -2.13 17.85
CA THR A 123 -11.37 -3.49 18.31
C THR A 123 -11.19 -4.43 17.13
N VAL A 124 -10.11 -5.21 17.13
CA VAL A 124 -9.85 -6.21 16.09
C VAL A 124 -10.77 -7.41 16.26
N LEU A 125 -11.49 -7.75 15.19
CA LEU A 125 -12.31 -8.97 15.08
C LEU A 125 -11.43 -10.20 14.97
N ARG A 126 -11.82 -11.31 15.61
CA ARG A 126 -11.04 -12.56 15.58
C ARG A 126 -11.77 -13.64 14.79
N PHE A 127 -11.03 -14.47 14.05
CA PHE A 127 -11.59 -15.55 13.23
C PHE A 127 -12.51 -16.50 14.01
N HIS A 128 -12.15 -16.82 15.25
CA HIS A 128 -12.95 -17.68 16.14
C HIS A 128 -14.32 -17.10 16.53
N ASP A 129 -14.62 -15.85 16.18
CA ASP A 129 -15.96 -15.31 16.37
C ASP A 129 -16.96 -15.89 15.36
N ALA A 130 -16.50 -16.37 14.19
CA ALA A 130 -17.35 -17.09 13.23
C ALA A 130 -17.76 -18.47 13.74
N ASP A 131 -16.84 -19.18 14.42
CA ASP A 131 -17.10 -20.49 15.03
C ASP A 131 -18.16 -20.43 16.13
N LYS A 132 -18.40 -19.26 16.73
CA LYS A 132 -19.46 -19.05 17.73
C LYS A 132 -20.85 -18.92 17.12
N VAL A 133 -20.92 -18.48 15.86
CA VAL A 133 -22.17 -18.34 15.10
C VAL A 133 -22.50 -19.63 14.36
N LEU A 134 -21.46 -20.32 13.86
CA LEU A 134 -21.62 -21.62 13.21
C LEU A 134 -22.03 -22.69 14.23
N ARG A 135 -23.06 -23.46 13.87
CA ARG A 135 -23.48 -24.66 14.60
C ARG A 135 -23.41 -25.87 13.68
N ARG A 136 -23.05 -27.02 14.24
CA ARG A 136 -23.16 -28.30 13.53
C ARG A 136 -24.63 -28.66 13.35
N SER A 137 -24.97 -29.26 12.21
CA SER A 137 -26.30 -29.82 12.02
C SER A 137 -26.60 -30.85 13.10
N HIS A 138 -27.85 -30.86 13.58
CA HIS A 138 -28.32 -31.87 14.54
C HIS A 138 -28.70 -33.19 13.86
N LEU A 139 -28.69 -33.22 12.52
CA LEU A 139 -29.03 -34.40 11.74
C LEU A 139 -27.91 -35.45 11.81
N ASN A 140 -28.31 -36.70 12.04
CA ASN A 140 -27.43 -37.86 11.99
C ASN A 140 -27.97 -38.89 10.99
N GLN A 141 -27.09 -39.46 10.16
CA GLN A 141 -27.42 -40.52 9.20
C GLN A 141 -28.06 -41.76 9.86
N SER A 142 -27.79 -42.00 11.14
CA SER A 142 -28.41 -43.09 11.90
C SER A 142 -29.87 -42.81 12.26
N GLN A 143 -30.27 -41.54 12.35
CA GLN A 143 -31.61 -41.13 12.81
C GLN A 143 -32.59 -40.89 11.66
N VAL A 144 -32.11 -40.50 10.48
CA VAL A 144 -32.95 -40.22 9.31
C VAL A 144 -32.48 -41.06 8.11
N PRO A 145 -33.12 -42.20 7.80
CA PRO A 145 -32.71 -43.10 6.73
C PRO A 145 -32.74 -42.46 5.33
N GLN A 146 -33.63 -41.48 5.09
CA GLN A 146 -33.64 -40.73 3.82
C GLN A 146 -32.32 -39.98 3.57
N ILE A 147 -31.61 -39.58 4.64
CA ILE A 147 -30.28 -38.95 4.52
C ILE A 147 -29.26 -39.94 3.95
N LYS A 148 -29.37 -41.25 4.22
CA LYS A 148 -28.48 -42.26 3.61
C LYS A 148 -28.76 -42.44 2.12
N GLN A 149 -30.04 -42.42 1.72
CA GLN A 149 -30.40 -42.42 0.29
C GLN A 149 -29.86 -41.16 -0.40
N PHE A 150 -30.01 -40.00 0.23
CA PHE A 150 -29.46 -38.73 -0.20
C PHE A 150 -27.92 -38.77 -0.34
N ALA A 151 -27.22 -39.25 0.69
CA ALA A 151 -25.76 -39.43 0.69
C ALA A 151 -25.30 -40.29 -0.50
N SER A 152 -26.03 -41.37 -0.77
CA SER A 152 -25.71 -42.28 -1.87
C SER A 152 -25.90 -41.63 -3.24
N LEU A 153 -26.85 -40.70 -3.39
CA LEU A 153 -27.08 -39.97 -4.64
C LEU A 153 -26.02 -38.89 -4.88
N PHE A 154 -25.54 -38.24 -3.81
CA PHE A 154 -24.43 -37.28 -3.87
C PHE A 154 -23.08 -37.96 -4.13
N MET A 155 -22.89 -39.20 -3.66
CA MET A 155 -21.66 -39.98 -3.86
C MET A 155 -21.62 -40.70 -5.22
N LYS A 156 -22.78 -41.00 -5.83
CA LYS A 156 -22.88 -41.77 -7.09
C LYS A 156 -22.98 -40.92 -8.37
N LYS A 157 -23.37 -39.65 -8.27
CA LYS A 157 -23.48 -38.76 -9.43
C LYS A 157 -22.22 -37.91 -9.59
N ASP A 158 -21.80 -37.67 -10.83
CA ASP A 158 -20.82 -36.62 -11.12
C ASP A 158 -21.28 -35.31 -10.49
N ALA A 159 -20.34 -34.59 -9.87
CA ALA A 159 -20.63 -33.38 -9.10
C ALA A 159 -21.28 -32.25 -9.93
N ASP A 160 -21.27 -32.39 -11.26
CA ASP A 160 -21.87 -31.49 -12.25
C ASP A 160 -23.38 -31.78 -12.47
N ALA A 161 -23.88 -32.94 -12.04
CA ALA A 161 -25.29 -33.34 -12.19
C ALA A 161 -26.20 -32.85 -11.04
N LEU A 162 -25.64 -32.13 -10.05
CA LEU A 162 -26.36 -31.57 -8.91
C LEU A 162 -26.99 -30.22 -9.31
N ASN A 163 -28.28 -30.23 -9.65
CA ASN A 163 -29.06 -29.05 -10.00
C ASN A 163 -30.00 -28.64 -8.84
N CYS A 164 -30.26 -27.34 -8.70
CA CYS A 164 -31.23 -26.72 -7.79
C CYS A 164 -32.56 -27.47 -7.70
N VAL A 165 -33.14 -27.89 -8.84
CA VAL A 165 -34.42 -28.62 -8.88
C VAL A 165 -34.34 -29.94 -8.10
N MET A 166 -33.25 -30.69 -8.27
CA MET A 166 -33.06 -31.97 -7.58
C MET A 166 -32.90 -31.74 -6.07
N ILE A 167 -32.13 -30.74 -5.67
CA ILE A 167 -31.91 -30.41 -4.26
C ILE A 167 -33.20 -29.92 -3.62
N THR A 168 -33.96 -29.05 -4.30
CA THR A 168 -35.26 -28.53 -3.83
C THR A 168 -36.25 -29.67 -3.58
N ASN A 169 -36.48 -30.53 -4.57
CA ASN A 169 -37.40 -31.67 -4.43
C ASN A 169 -36.98 -32.62 -3.31
N MET A 170 -35.67 -32.80 -3.11
CA MET A 170 -35.13 -33.61 -2.02
C MET A 170 -35.43 -33.01 -0.65
N VAL A 171 -35.17 -31.71 -0.47
CA VAL A 171 -35.46 -31.02 0.79
C VAL A 171 -36.96 -31.09 1.08
N GLU A 172 -37.82 -30.81 0.08
CA GLU A 172 -39.27 -30.92 0.24
C GLU A 172 -39.68 -32.34 0.66
N SER A 173 -39.19 -33.39 -0.02
CA SER A 173 -39.51 -34.78 0.35
C SER A 173 -39.11 -35.16 1.78
N MET A 174 -38.02 -34.59 2.31
CA MET A 174 -37.57 -34.85 3.68
C MET A 174 -38.41 -34.08 4.70
N MET A 175 -38.87 -32.86 4.36
CA MET A 175 -39.75 -32.07 5.22
C MET A 175 -41.15 -32.67 5.35
N PHE A 176 -41.68 -33.26 4.26
CA PHE A 176 -43.00 -33.90 4.24
C PHE A 176 -43.01 -35.35 4.74
N CYS A 177 -41.88 -35.87 5.24
CA CYS A 177 -41.85 -37.22 5.76
C CYS A 177 -42.62 -37.33 7.08
N HIS A 178 -43.68 -38.14 7.11
CA HIS A 178 -44.60 -38.25 8.25
C HIS A 178 -43.96 -38.72 9.57
N GLU A 179 -42.78 -39.34 9.52
CA GLU A 179 -42.09 -39.90 10.70
C GLU A 179 -41.16 -38.89 11.40
N THR A 180 -40.62 -37.90 10.68
CA THR A 180 -39.71 -36.88 11.26
C THR A 180 -40.02 -35.51 10.67
N LYS A 181 -40.52 -34.59 11.52
CA LYS A 181 -40.69 -33.19 11.13
C LYS A 181 -39.31 -32.53 11.14
N LEU A 182 -38.73 -32.35 9.96
CA LEU A 182 -37.43 -31.71 9.80
C LEU A 182 -37.61 -30.28 9.27
N PHE A 183 -36.85 -29.35 9.83
CA PHE A 183 -36.79 -28.00 9.32
C PHE A 183 -35.84 -27.91 8.12
N SER A 184 -36.17 -27.07 7.14
CA SER A 184 -35.42 -26.92 5.89
C SER A 184 -33.95 -26.54 6.13
N GLU A 185 -33.71 -25.65 7.11
CA GLU A 185 -32.39 -25.14 7.47
C GLU A 185 -31.46 -26.22 8.02
N GLU A 186 -31.98 -27.20 8.78
CA GLU A 186 -31.18 -28.32 9.28
C GLU A 186 -30.66 -29.18 8.13
N VAL A 187 -31.54 -29.42 7.15
CA VAL A 187 -31.20 -30.19 5.96
C VAL A 187 -30.15 -29.44 5.14
N PHE A 188 -30.32 -28.14 4.90
CA PHE A 188 -29.32 -27.34 4.19
C PHE A 188 -27.97 -27.28 4.90
N LEU A 189 -27.96 -27.07 6.23
CA LEU A 189 -26.73 -27.12 7.03
C LEU A 189 -26.01 -28.45 6.87
N TYR A 190 -26.75 -29.56 6.97
CA TYR A 190 -26.18 -30.89 6.81
C TYR A 190 -25.58 -31.11 5.40
N ILE A 191 -26.27 -30.66 4.36
CA ILE A 191 -25.80 -30.77 2.97
C ILE A 191 -24.49 -30.01 2.77
N LEU A 192 -24.44 -28.76 3.26
CA LEU A 192 -23.27 -27.89 3.14
C LEU A 192 -22.06 -28.42 3.92
N GLN A 193 -22.29 -29.05 5.06
CA GLN A 193 -21.21 -29.58 5.92
C GLN A 193 -20.62 -30.90 5.38
N HIS A 194 -21.41 -31.73 4.70
CA HIS A 194 -20.99 -33.10 4.36
C HIS A 194 -20.81 -33.41 2.88
N TYR A 195 -21.58 -32.78 1.98
CA TYR A 195 -21.64 -33.22 0.58
C TYR A 195 -21.31 -32.14 -0.44
N CYS A 196 -21.32 -30.87 -0.05
CA CYS A 196 -21.08 -29.78 -0.97
C CYS A 196 -19.58 -29.56 -1.20
N ASN A 197 -19.01 -30.26 -2.19
CA ASN A 197 -17.58 -30.21 -2.51
C ASN A 197 -17.28 -29.63 -3.91
N SER A 198 -18.30 -29.20 -4.67
CA SER A 198 -18.13 -28.69 -6.04
C SER A 198 -18.80 -27.34 -6.23
N ARG A 199 -18.35 -26.61 -7.26
CA ARG A 199 -18.93 -25.36 -7.73
C ARG A 199 -20.44 -25.49 -8.00
N HIS A 200 -20.83 -26.49 -8.79
CA HIS A 200 -22.22 -26.72 -9.16
C HIS A 200 -23.07 -27.09 -7.94
N GLY A 201 -22.52 -27.88 -7.02
CA GLY A 201 -23.18 -28.19 -5.74
C GLY A 201 -23.48 -26.95 -4.93
N ILE A 202 -22.52 -26.03 -4.77
CA ILE A 202 -22.73 -24.78 -4.03
C ILE A 202 -23.80 -23.93 -4.69
N ILE A 203 -23.72 -23.71 -6.01
CA ILE A 203 -24.70 -22.92 -6.75
C ILE A 203 -26.10 -23.52 -6.60
N GLY A 204 -26.24 -24.85 -6.77
CA GLY A 204 -27.52 -25.53 -6.63
C GLY A 204 -28.11 -25.44 -5.22
N VAL A 205 -27.28 -25.57 -4.18
CA VAL A 205 -27.73 -25.41 -2.79
C VAL A 205 -28.15 -23.97 -2.53
N VAL A 206 -27.35 -22.98 -2.94
CA VAL A 206 -27.65 -21.56 -2.76
C VAL A 206 -28.97 -21.17 -3.43
N GLN A 207 -29.18 -21.59 -4.68
CA GLN A 207 -30.45 -21.34 -5.38
C GLN A 207 -31.64 -22.04 -4.70
N SER A 208 -31.42 -23.23 -4.13
CA SER A 208 -32.45 -23.92 -3.35
C SER A 208 -32.78 -23.15 -2.07
N ILE A 209 -31.78 -22.64 -1.34
CA ILE A 209 -32.00 -21.80 -0.15
C ILE A 209 -32.82 -20.55 -0.52
N VAL A 210 -32.53 -19.92 -1.66
CA VAL A 210 -33.31 -18.77 -2.16
C VAL A 210 -34.79 -19.13 -2.35
N ASN A 211 -35.09 -20.30 -2.92
CA ASN A 211 -36.48 -20.77 -3.07
C ASN A 211 -37.16 -20.99 -1.70
N PHE A 212 -36.43 -21.50 -0.72
CA PHE A 212 -36.96 -21.77 0.62
C PHE A 212 -37.04 -20.53 1.52
N LEU A 213 -36.29 -19.47 1.25
CA LEU A 213 -36.43 -18.18 1.92
C LEU A 213 -37.83 -17.59 1.76
N GLN A 214 -38.50 -17.84 0.64
CA GLN A 214 -39.88 -17.38 0.43
C GLN A 214 -40.92 -18.32 1.02
N LYS A 215 -40.57 -19.59 1.28
CA LYS A 215 -41.49 -20.64 1.74
C LYS A 215 -41.45 -20.82 3.26
N ASP A 216 -40.30 -21.25 3.79
CA ASP A 216 -40.20 -21.82 5.13
C ASP A 216 -39.20 -21.11 6.04
N ILE A 217 -38.14 -20.50 5.50
CA ILE A 217 -37.15 -19.78 6.33
C ILE A 217 -37.72 -18.39 6.66
N ASP A 218 -38.08 -18.19 7.93
CA ASP A 218 -38.79 -17.00 8.43
C ASP A 218 -38.01 -16.18 9.47
N ASP A 219 -36.83 -16.65 9.89
CA ASP A 219 -35.91 -15.92 10.78
C ASP A 219 -34.63 -15.48 10.05
N MET A 220 -34.29 -14.20 10.21
CA MET A 220 -33.07 -13.59 9.69
C MET A 220 -31.81 -14.23 10.29
N SER A 221 -31.87 -14.66 11.55
CA SER A 221 -30.75 -15.33 12.21
C SER A 221 -30.41 -16.67 11.54
N VAL A 222 -31.44 -17.41 11.12
CA VAL A 222 -31.28 -18.68 10.40
C VAL A 222 -30.72 -18.44 9.00
N ALA A 223 -31.22 -17.43 8.29
CA ALA A 223 -30.69 -17.03 6.99
C ALA A 223 -29.21 -16.60 7.08
N GLU A 224 -28.84 -15.86 8.12
CA GLU A 224 -27.46 -15.46 8.41
C GLU A 224 -26.55 -16.67 8.65
N VAL A 225 -27.01 -17.66 9.45
CA VAL A 225 -26.26 -18.90 9.73
C VAL A 225 -26.07 -19.73 8.45
N LEU A 226 -27.10 -19.85 7.61
CA LEU A 226 -27.00 -20.56 6.34
C LEU A 226 -26.01 -19.87 5.39
N LEU A 227 -26.07 -18.54 5.27
CA LEU A 227 -25.11 -17.77 4.48
C LEU A 227 -23.67 -17.97 4.98
N LEU A 228 -23.45 -17.89 6.29
CA LEU A 228 -22.15 -18.12 6.90
C LEU A 228 -21.64 -19.55 6.62
N GLN A 229 -22.51 -20.55 6.70
CA GLN A 229 -22.15 -21.94 6.39
C GLN A 229 -21.77 -22.10 4.91
N VAL A 230 -22.50 -21.48 3.97
CA VAL A 230 -22.12 -21.49 2.54
C VAL A 230 -20.73 -20.90 2.34
N LEU A 231 -20.45 -19.73 2.91
CA LEU A 231 -19.15 -19.06 2.80
C LEU A 231 -18.02 -19.91 3.41
N THR A 232 -18.30 -20.54 4.55
CA THR A 232 -17.35 -21.44 5.23
C THR A 232 -17.06 -22.67 4.38
N THR A 233 -18.08 -23.30 3.80
CA THR A 233 -17.90 -24.46 2.91
C THR A 233 -17.08 -24.09 1.67
N ILE A 234 -17.34 -22.94 1.04
CA ILE A 234 -16.53 -22.46 -0.10
C ILE A 234 -15.05 -22.35 0.30
N LYS A 235 -14.77 -21.78 1.48
CA LYS A 235 -13.42 -21.61 2.00
C LYS A 235 -12.74 -22.94 2.33
N GLU A 236 -13.38 -23.79 3.15
CA GLU A 236 -12.81 -25.07 3.59
C GLU A 236 -12.54 -26.03 2.43
N LYS A 237 -13.39 -26.00 1.40
CA LYS A 237 -13.27 -26.85 0.21
C LYS A 237 -12.45 -26.21 -0.91
N ASN A 238 -11.90 -25.00 -0.70
CA ASN A 238 -11.15 -24.23 -1.70
C ASN A 238 -11.89 -24.09 -3.05
N ILE A 239 -13.20 -23.85 -3.00
CA ILE A 239 -14.01 -23.68 -4.22
C ILE A 239 -13.71 -22.29 -4.82
N PRO A 240 -13.34 -22.18 -6.11
CA PRO A 240 -13.03 -20.89 -6.73
C PRO A 240 -14.21 -19.92 -6.72
N ALA A 241 -13.97 -18.68 -6.32
CA ALA A 241 -14.95 -17.59 -6.31
C ALA A 241 -15.13 -16.97 -7.72
N ASP A 242 -15.56 -17.80 -8.67
CA ASP A 242 -15.78 -17.36 -10.05
C ASP A 242 -17.09 -16.53 -10.20
N PRO A 243 -17.36 -15.95 -11.39
CA PRO A 243 -18.53 -15.11 -11.59
C PRO A 243 -19.88 -15.79 -11.33
N GLN A 244 -19.99 -17.12 -11.52
CA GLN A 244 -21.25 -17.84 -11.28
C GLN A 244 -21.48 -18.06 -9.79
N VAL A 245 -20.45 -18.46 -9.04
CA VAL A 245 -20.53 -18.59 -7.58
C VAL A 245 -20.81 -17.23 -6.94
N THR A 246 -20.13 -16.19 -7.42
CA THR A 246 -20.33 -14.81 -6.96
C THR A 246 -21.76 -14.33 -7.23
N SER A 247 -22.28 -14.56 -8.44
CA SER A 247 -23.67 -14.20 -8.77
C SER A 247 -24.70 -14.95 -7.92
N ALA A 248 -24.47 -16.24 -7.63
CA ALA A 248 -25.36 -17.02 -6.77
C ALA A 248 -25.38 -16.46 -5.33
N LEU A 249 -24.22 -16.12 -4.78
CA LEU A 249 -24.13 -15.54 -3.44
C LEU A 249 -24.74 -14.13 -3.35
N LEU A 250 -24.53 -13.29 -4.37
CA LEU A 250 -25.19 -11.97 -4.44
C LEU A 250 -26.72 -12.13 -4.51
N SER A 251 -27.21 -13.07 -5.33
CA SER A 251 -28.64 -13.38 -5.39
C SER A 251 -29.20 -13.87 -4.04
N LEU A 252 -28.41 -14.62 -3.26
CA LEU A 252 -28.82 -15.02 -1.91
C LEU A 252 -28.91 -13.81 -0.97
N THR A 253 -27.91 -12.92 -0.97
CA THR A 253 -27.97 -11.71 -0.14
C THR A 253 -29.10 -10.77 -0.53
N ASP A 254 -29.42 -10.68 -1.82
CA ASP A 254 -30.55 -9.89 -2.31
C ASP A 254 -31.89 -10.52 -1.89
N ALA A 255 -32.03 -11.85 -2.02
CA ALA A 255 -33.21 -12.58 -1.59
C ALA A 255 -33.46 -12.46 -0.07
N ILE A 256 -32.41 -12.53 0.75
CA ILE A 256 -32.51 -12.28 2.20
C ILE A 256 -32.96 -10.83 2.46
N SER A 257 -32.36 -9.87 1.76
CA SER A 257 -32.72 -8.45 1.89
C SER A 257 -34.20 -8.20 1.55
N GLU A 258 -34.68 -8.82 0.46
CA GLU A 258 -36.06 -8.72 0.00
C GLU A 258 -37.03 -9.37 1.00
N ARG A 259 -36.76 -10.61 1.42
CA ARG A 259 -37.59 -11.39 2.35
C ARG A 259 -37.81 -10.67 3.68
N PHE A 260 -36.77 -10.06 4.24
CA PHE A 260 -36.84 -9.39 5.55
C PHE A 260 -37.06 -7.89 5.45
N HIS A 261 -37.29 -7.36 4.24
CA HIS A 261 -37.49 -5.93 3.97
C HIS A 261 -36.39 -5.04 4.55
N ARG A 262 -35.13 -5.50 4.47
CA ARG A 262 -33.94 -4.79 4.94
C ARG A 262 -33.08 -4.39 3.75
N GLN A 263 -33.00 -3.09 3.48
CA GLN A 263 -32.06 -2.57 2.48
C GLN A 263 -30.64 -2.89 2.92
N ASN A 264 -29.92 -3.71 2.14
CA ASN A 264 -28.59 -4.21 2.43
C ASN A 264 -28.50 -4.92 3.80
N CYS A 265 -29.16 -6.07 3.92
CA CYS A 265 -29.21 -6.88 5.15
C CYS A 265 -27.84 -7.17 5.78
N ILE A 266 -26.77 -7.16 4.97
CA ILE A 266 -25.39 -7.41 5.40
C ILE A 266 -24.96 -6.47 6.54
N PHE A 267 -25.44 -5.22 6.56
CA PHE A 267 -25.10 -4.29 7.65
C PHE A 267 -25.78 -4.62 8.98
N ASP A 268 -26.82 -5.43 8.99
CA ASP A 268 -27.52 -5.84 10.21
C ASP A 268 -26.98 -7.17 10.77
N PHE A 269 -26.15 -7.90 10.00
CA PHE A 269 -25.54 -9.16 10.44
C PHE A 269 -24.49 -8.98 11.54
N SER A 270 -24.19 -10.09 12.22
CA SER A 270 -23.11 -10.15 13.19
C SER A 270 -21.75 -9.85 12.54
N PRO A 271 -20.82 -9.21 13.28
CA PRO A 271 -19.52 -8.83 12.71
C PRO A 271 -18.72 -9.98 12.10
N ALA A 272 -18.88 -11.19 12.63
CA ALA A 272 -18.20 -12.37 12.12
C ALA A 272 -18.69 -12.74 10.71
N VAL A 273 -20.00 -12.66 10.48
CA VAL A 273 -20.57 -12.90 9.14
C VAL A 273 -20.18 -11.80 8.17
N VAL A 274 -20.19 -10.54 8.60
CA VAL A 274 -19.72 -9.42 7.76
C VAL A 274 -18.25 -9.63 7.37
N GLN A 275 -17.40 -10.12 8.27
CA GLN A 275 -16.00 -10.44 7.96
C GLN A 275 -15.86 -11.60 6.96
N ALA A 276 -16.69 -12.64 7.08
CA ALA A 276 -16.71 -13.76 6.12
C ALA A 276 -17.16 -13.31 4.72
N ILE A 277 -18.19 -12.47 4.64
CA ILE A 277 -18.65 -11.86 3.38
C ILE A 277 -17.55 -10.98 2.79
N LEU A 278 -16.87 -10.17 3.62
CA LEU A 278 -15.74 -9.35 3.18
C LEU A 278 -14.60 -10.21 2.61
N GLU A 279 -14.24 -11.32 3.27
CA GLU A 279 -13.23 -12.24 2.75
C GLU A 279 -13.64 -12.79 1.38
N PHE A 280 -14.90 -13.14 1.19
CA PHE A 280 -15.43 -13.59 -0.10
C PHE A 280 -15.40 -12.49 -1.17
N TYR A 281 -15.84 -11.26 -0.87
CA TYR A 281 -15.80 -10.13 -1.81
C TYR A 281 -14.38 -9.79 -2.25
N LEU A 282 -13.40 -9.88 -1.34
CA LEU A 282 -11.99 -9.72 -1.67
C LEU A 282 -11.51 -10.81 -2.63
N ALA A 283 -11.90 -12.08 -2.39
CA ALA A 283 -11.56 -13.20 -3.26
C ALA A 283 -12.20 -13.09 -4.66
N SER A 284 -13.43 -12.57 -4.74
CA SER A 284 -14.14 -12.30 -6.00
C SER A 284 -13.67 -11.01 -6.71
N GLY A 285 -12.80 -10.21 -6.09
CA GLY A 285 -12.32 -8.95 -6.67
C GLY A 285 -13.36 -7.82 -6.71
N LEU A 286 -14.36 -7.86 -5.83
CA LEU A 286 -15.43 -6.88 -5.67
C LEU A 286 -14.96 -5.70 -4.79
N LEU A 287 -14.24 -4.76 -5.39
CA LEU A 287 -13.56 -3.68 -4.66
C LEU A 287 -14.52 -2.69 -3.99
N ASN A 288 -15.61 -2.32 -4.66
CA ASN A 288 -16.57 -1.32 -4.14
C ASN A 288 -17.37 -1.89 -2.97
N GLU A 289 -17.82 -3.13 -3.10
CA GLU A 289 -18.55 -3.86 -2.09
C GLU A 289 -17.66 -4.10 -0.87
N SER A 290 -16.40 -4.49 -1.09
CA SER A 290 -15.40 -4.60 -0.01
C SER A 290 -15.20 -3.27 0.71
N LYS A 291 -15.06 -2.16 -0.04
CA LYS A 291 -14.92 -0.81 0.52
C LYS A 291 -16.08 -0.44 1.43
N ILE A 292 -17.31 -0.71 0.97
CA ILE A 292 -18.54 -0.44 1.72
C ILE A 292 -18.54 -1.19 3.06
N LEU A 293 -18.17 -2.48 3.07
CA LEU A 293 -18.10 -3.28 4.29
C LEU A 293 -16.98 -2.82 5.24
N PHE A 294 -15.81 -2.43 4.72
CA PHE A 294 -14.76 -1.83 5.55
C PHE A 294 -15.26 -0.55 6.24
N THR A 295 -15.90 0.34 5.49
CA THR A 295 -16.44 1.59 6.06
C THR A 295 -17.50 1.32 7.12
N ASP A 296 -18.39 0.35 6.92
CA ASP A 296 -19.37 -0.06 7.94
C ASP A 296 -18.71 -0.58 9.22
N LEU A 297 -17.75 -1.51 9.10
CA LEU A 297 -17.02 -2.06 10.24
C LEU A 297 -16.26 -0.97 11.00
N ILE A 298 -15.55 -0.07 10.29
CA ILE A 298 -14.84 1.05 10.90
C ILE A 298 -15.82 1.99 11.63
N ASN A 299 -16.97 2.29 11.04
CA ASN A 299 -18.01 3.12 11.68
C ASN A 299 -18.59 2.45 12.95
N LYS A 300 -18.70 1.11 12.95
CA LYS A 300 -19.04 0.29 14.11
C LYS A 300 -17.89 0.11 15.10
N ARG A 301 -16.72 0.71 14.83
CA ARG A 301 -15.48 0.63 15.64
C ARG A 301 -14.86 -0.76 15.69
N LEU A 302 -15.01 -1.51 14.61
CA LEU A 302 -14.47 -2.83 14.42
C LEU A 302 -13.39 -2.79 13.34
N CYS A 303 -12.26 -3.44 13.62
CA CYS A 303 -11.19 -3.63 12.65
C CYS A 303 -11.28 -5.07 12.12
N PRO A 304 -11.38 -5.27 10.81
CA PRO A 304 -11.18 -6.60 10.22
C PRO A 304 -9.77 -7.12 10.54
N GLU A 305 -9.58 -8.41 10.37
CA GLU A 305 -8.26 -9.01 10.54
C GLU A 305 -7.21 -8.37 9.62
N PRO A 306 -5.95 -8.24 10.09
CA PRO A 306 -4.88 -7.61 9.31
C PRO A 306 -4.67 -8.23 7.92
N VAL A 307 -4.82 -9.55 7.81
CA VAL A 307 -4.68 -10.28 6.54
C VAL A 307 -5.72 -9.84 5.51
N LEU A 308 -6.95 -9.51 5.93
CA LEU A 308 -7.99 -9.02 5.04
C LEU A 308 -7.72 -7.57 4.59
N VAL A 309 -7.20 -6.73 5.49
CA VAL A 309 -6.76 -5.38 5.15
C VAL A 309 -5.62 -5.43 4.12
N GLU A 310 -4.64 -6.33 4.28
CA GLU A 310 -3.56 -6.53 3.31
C GLU A 310 -4.08 -6.97 1.94
N ARG A 311 -5.02 -7.93 1.90
CA ARG A 311 -5.68 -8.38 0.67
C ARG A 311 -6.46 -7.24 0.01
N TYR A 312 -7.10 -6.39 0.79
CA TYR A 312 -7.81 -5.21 0.30
C TYR A 312 -6.87 -4.20 -0.36
N LEU A 313 -5.76 -3.86 0.30
CA LEU A 313 -4.76 -2.95 -0.27
C LEU A 313 -4.18 -3.51 -1.58
N ALA A 314 -3.90 -4.82 -1.62
CA ALA A 314 -3.47 -5.48 -2.86
C ALA A 314 -4.53 -5.38 -3.97
N LEU A 315 -5.81 -5.55 -3.65
CA LEU A 315 -6.91 -5.42 -4.60
C LEU A 315 -7.08 -3.98 -5.10
N VAL A 316 -6.89 -2.97 -4.23
CA VAL A 316 -6.87 -1.56 -4.62
C VAL A 316 -5.77 -1.30 -5.64
N ASP A 317 -4.54 -1.77 -5.39
CA ASP A 317 -3.42 -1.60 -6.32
C ASP A 317 -3.61 -2.35 -7.64
N GLN A 318 -4.28 -3.51 -7.60
CA GLN A 318 -4.59 -4.28 -8.81
C GLN A 318 -5.67 -3.62 -9.68
N LYS A 319 -6.71 -3.03 -9.06
CA LYS A 319 -7.88 -2.48 -9.77
C LYS A 319 -7.74 -0.99 -10.12
N VAL A 320 -6.91 -0.25 -9.40
CA VAL A 320 -6.61 1.15 -9.71
C VAL A 320 -5.32 1.19 -10.52
N ASP A 321 -5.48 1.32 -11.85
CA ASP A 321 -4.42 1.26 -12.87
C ASP A 321 -3.06 1.84 -12.42
N LEU A 322 -1.99 1.15 -12.83
CA LEU A 322 -0.59 1.49 -12.60
C LEU A 322 -0.08 2.67 -13.45
N PHE A 323 -0.90 3.23 -14.34
CA PHE A 323 -0.49 4.44 -15.05
C PHE A 323 -0.39 5.58 -14.04
N ASP A 324 0.83 6.07 -13.87
CA ASP A 324 1.35 7.10 -12.95
C ASP A 324 0.71 8.49 -13.19
N SER A 325 -0.62 8.50 -13.26
CA SER A 325 -1.44 9.69 -13.38
C SER A 325 -1.79 10.16 -11.97
N HIS A 326 -1.78 11.47 -11.74
CA HIS A 326 -2.22 12.04 -10.45
C HIS A 326 -3.62 11.56 -10.00
N ASP A 327 -4.43 11.08 -10.93
CA ASP A 327 -5.76 10.52 -10.69
C ASP A 327 -5.71 9.11 -10.06
N SER A 328 -4.69 8.29 -10.33
CA SER A 328 -4.57 6.95 -9.73
C SER A 328 -4.32 7.03 -8.22
N TYR A 329 -3.36 7.85 -7.78
CA TYR A 329 -3.12 8.12 -6.36
C TYR A 329 -4.37 8.65 -5.65
N LEU A 330 -5.06 9.59 -6.29
CA LEU A 330 -6.26 10.20 -5.73
C LEU A 330 -7.38 9.16 -5.52
N LYS A 331 -7.57 8.25 -6.48
CA LYS A 331 -8.49 7.10 -6.35
C LYS A 331 -8.06 6.15 -5.23
N ARG A 332 -6.77 5.81 -5.13
CA ARG A 332 -6.25 4.96 -4.04
C ARG A 332 -6.56 5.57 -2.67
N PHE A 333 -6.25 6.86 -2.48
CA PHE A 333 -6.58 7.57 -1.25
C PHE A 333 -8.08 7.61 -0.95
N ALA A 334 -8.95 7.73 -1.98
CA ALA A 334 -10.39 7.63 -1.77
C ALA A 334 -10.82 6.28 -1.21
N TYR A 335 -10.24 5.17 -1.69
CA TYR A 335 -10.52 3.82 -1.17
C TYR A 335 -10.03 3.61 0.27
N ILE A 336 -8.94 4.26 0.69
CA ILE A 336 -8.40 4.11 2.06
C ILE A 336 -8.66 5.30 3.00
N SER A 337 -9.53 6.22 2.61
CA SER A 337 -9.77 7.51 3.28
C SER A 337 -10.16 7.43 4.77
N ASP A 338 -10.87 6.38 5.17
CA ASP A 338 -11.33 6.11 6.55
C ASP A 338 -10.44 5.10 7.29
N PHE A 339 -9.32 4.64 6.69
CA PHE A 339 -8.48 3.57 7.26
C PHE A 339 -7.54 4.06 8.36
N LYS A 340 -7.52 5.36 8.68
CA LYS A 340 -6.67 5.89 9.77
C LYS A 340 -6.77 5.08 11.07
N PRO A 341 -7.97 4.77 11.61
CA PRO A 341 -8.07 4.00 12.85
C PRO A 341 -7.60 2.55 12.69
N VAL A 342 -7.71 1.98 11.48
CA VAL A 342 -7.19 0.65 11.14
C VAL A 342 -5.66 0.65 11.20
N PHE A 343 -5.02 1.62 10.55
CA PHE A 343 -3.57 1.76 10.58
C PHE A 343 -3.04 2.07 11.98
N GLU A 344 -3.74 2.87 12.78
CA GLU A 344 -3.35 3.12 14.18
C GLU A 344 -3.50 1.88 15.08
N THR A 345 -4.36 0.92 14.73
CA THR A 345 -4.68 -0.25 15.59
C THR A 345 -3.92 -1.52 15.20
N ALA A 346 -3.82 -1.82 13.91
CA ALA A 346 -3.50 -3.15 13.41
C ALA A 346 -2.45 -3.14 12.28
N MET A 347 -1.53 -2.16 12.30
CA MET A 347 -0.50 -2.02 11.26
C MET A 347 0.44 -3.22 11.20
N THR A 348 0.64 -3.77 10.00
CA THR A 348 1.60 -4.83 9.70
C THR A 348 2.68 -4.34 8.72
N PRO A 349 3.83 -5.03 8.62
CA PRO A 349 4.87 -4.68 7.65
C PRO A 349 4.36 -4.63 6.21
N ARG A 350 3.54 -5.61 5.80
CA ARG A 350 2.99 -5.68 4.45
C ARG A 350 2.04 -4.51 4.12
N MET A 351 1.24 -4.06 5.11
CA MET A 351 0.47 -2.83 4.93
C MET A 351 1.39 -1.62 4.69
N VAL A 352 2.48 -1.52 5.45
CA VAL A 352 3.44 -0.41 5.32
C VAL A 352 4.12 -0.43 3.95
N GLU A 353 4.46 -1.59 3.39
CA GLU A 353 4.99 -1.70 2.03
C GLU A 353 4.08 -1.03 1.01
N PHE A 354 2.76 -1.27 1.08
CA PHE A 354 1.78 -0.56 0.23
C PHE A 354 1.80 0.95 0.50
N LEU A 355 1.73 1.37 1.77
CA LEU A 355 1.62 2.78 2.14
C LEU A 355 2.87 3.60 1.77
N ILE A 356 4.08 3.01 1.82
CA ILE A 356 5.32 3.65 1.35
C ILE A 356 5.19 4.07 -0.11
N THR A 357 4.59 3.22 -0.96
CA THR A 357 4.39 3.55 -2.37
C THR A 357 3.36 4.65 -2.58
N TYR A 358 2.47 4.88 -1.61
CA TYR A 358 1.44 5.92 -1.70
C TYR A 358 1.96 7.30 -1.28
N CYS A 359 3.07 7.37 -0.53
CA CYS A 359 3.71 8.64 -0.16
C CYS A 359 4.22 9.37 -1.41
N ARG A 360 3.78 10.60 -1.65
CA ARG A 360 4.20 11.50 -2.75
C ARG A 360 5.10 12.64 -2.25
N HIS A 361 5.26 12.79 -0.94
CA HIS A 361 6.13 13.75 -0.28
C HIS A 361 6.88 13.13 0.90
N PHE A 362 8.01 13.73 1.26
CA PHE A 362 8.81 13.26 2.40
C PHE A 362 8.07 13.41 3.73
N ASP A 363 7.30 14.47 3.93
CA ASP A 363 6.52 14.64 5.17
C ASP A 363 5.38 13.61 5.32
N GLU A 364 4.83 13.10 4.21
CA GLU A 364 3.88 11.96 4.26
C GLU A 364 4.59 10.69 4.73
N LEU A 365 5.83 10.48 4.30
CA LEU A 365 6.69 9.38 4.75
C LEU A 365 7.03 9.53 6.24
N ILE A 366 7.37 10.73 6.71
CA ILE A 366 7.59 11.01 8.14
C ILE A 366 6.34 10.76 8.96
N SER A 367 5.17 11.17 8.48
CA SER A 367 3.89 10.91 9.15
C SER A 367 3.59 9.41 9.27
N LEU A 368 3.91 8.63 8.22
CA LEU A 368 3.80 7.18 8.25
C LEU A 368 4.75 6.57 9.29
N LEU A 369 6.00 7.04 9.37
CA LEU A 369 6.96 6.60 10.40
C LEU A 369 6.49 6.96 11.82
N ASP A 370 5.90 8.14 12.02
CA ASP A 370 5.32 8.54 13.32
C ASP A 370 4.20 7.59 13.76
N MET A 371 3.42 7.09 12.80
CA MET A 371 2.37 6.10 13.07
C MET A 371 2.95 4.71 13.35
N ILE A 372 4.00 4.30 12.62
CA ILE A 372 4.73 3.04 12.85
C ILE A 372 5.36 3.00 14.24
N ASP A 373 5.93 4.10 14.70
CA ASP A 373 6.60 4.17 16.00
C ASP A 373 5.63 3.99 17.18
N GLN A 374 4.33 4.21 16.95
CA GLN A 374 3.25 3.94 17.90
C GLN A 374 2.71 2.50 17.84
N SER A 375 3.07 1.74 16.79
CA SER A 375 2.61 0.37 16.60
C SER A 375 3.27 -0.61 17.58
N LYS A 376 2.52 -1.63 18.00
CA LYS A 376 3.04 -2.77 18.77
C LYS A 376 4.07 -3.59 17.97
N LEU A 377 3.97 -3.57 16.63
CA LEU A 377 4.87 -4.29 15.72
C LEU A 377 5.99 -3.41 15.17
N ARG A 378 6.26 -2.24 15.77
CA ARG A 378 7.24 -1.25 15.25
C ARG A 378 8.58 -1.88 14.84
N LYS A 379 9.17 -2.75 15.65
CA LYS A 379 10.47 -3.37 15.37
C LYS A 379 10.42 -4.24 14.11
N GLN A 380 9.41 -5.10 14.02
CA GLN A 380 9.21 -5.98 12.87
C GLN A 380 8.97 -5.16 11.60
N ILE A 381 8.19 -4.07 11.69
CA ILE A 381 7.95 -3.17 10.56
C ILE A 381 9.28 -2.54 10.11
N TRP A 382 10.02 -1.90 11.04
CA TRP A 382 11.32 -1.30 10.73
C TRP A 382 12.32 -2.30 10.14
N ASP A 383 12.38 -3.53 10.65
CA ASP A 383 13.32 -4.56 10.17
C ASP A 383 13.03 -4.97 8.72
N GLN A 384 11.74 -4.98 8.34
CA GLN A 384 11.29 -5.44 7.02
C GLN A 384 11.23 -4.33 5.98
N THR A 385 10.78 -3.12 6.35
CA THR A 385 10.44 -2.07 5.38
C THR A 385 11.44 -0.91 5.30
N LEU A 386 12.46 -0.85 6.17
CA LEU A 386 13.47 0.21 6.12
C LEU A 386 14.18 0.33 4.75
N PRO A 387 14.57 -0.77 4.08
CA PRO A 387 15.13 -0.67 2.72
C PRO A 387 14.18 0.01 1.72
N ASP A 388 12.87 -0.24 1.83
CA ASP A 388 11.87 0.41 0.98
C ASP A 388 11.68 1.89 1.30
N PHE A 389 11.74 2.27 2.58
CA PHE A 389 11.79 3.69 2.96
C PHE A 389 13.01 4.39 2.34
N ILE A 390 14.19 3.79 2.46
CA ILE A 390 15.44 4.33 1.92
C ILE A 390 15.34 4.52 0.40
N ARG A 391 14.85 3.50 -0.32
CA ARG A 391 14.63 3.58 -1.77
C ARG A 391 13.56 4.62 -2.13
N ARG A 392 12.47 4.70 -1.36
CA ARG A 392 11.36 5.62 -1.66
C ARG A 392 11.81 7.07 -1.57
N VAL A 393 12.64 7.45 -0.59
CA VAL A 393 13.10 8.85 -0.43
C VAL A 393 13.69 9.41 -1.72
N ASN A 394 14.50 8.64 -2.44
CA ASN A 394 15.12 9.07 -3.70
C ASN A 394 14.14 9.24 -4.87
N LEU A 395 12.90 8.77 -4.73
CA LEU A 395 11.84 8.90 -5.73
C LEU A 395 10.86 10.05 -5.43
N LEU A 396 11.00 10.73 -4.28
CA LEU A 396 10.04 11.77 -3.83
C LEU A 396 10.41 13.18 -4.32
N ASP A 397 11.68 13.44 -4.64
CA ASP A 397 12.15 14.69 -5.22
C ASP A 397 13.12 14.41 -6.38
N THR A 398 13.19 15.34 -7.32
CA THR A 398 14.13 15.27 -8.45
C THR A 398 15.51 15.81 -8.09
N ARG A 399 15.61 16.63 -7.03
CA ARG A 399 16.85 17.28 -6.61
C ARG A 399 17.68 16.36 -5.71
N PRO A 400 18.92 15.98 -6.11
CA PRO A 400 19.76 15.09 -5.31
C PRO A 400 20.11 15.62 -3.91
N VAL A 401 20.23 16.93 -3.78
CA VAL A 401 20.52 17.61 -2.50
C VAL A 401 19.38 17.40 -1.51
N VAL A 402 18.13 17.61 -1.95
CA VAL A 402 16.95 17.45 -1.08
C VAL A 402 16.77 16.00 -0.70
N ASN A 403 16.93 15.07 -1.64
CA ASN A 403 16.91 13.64 -1.35
C ASN A 403 17.97 13.24 -0.32
N SER A 404 19.19 13.78 -0.43
CA SER A 404 20.26 13.50 0.54
C SER A 404 19.95 14.06 1.94
N CYS A 405 19.35 15.25 2.04
CA CYS A 405 18.88 15.80 3.31
C CYS A 405 17.79 14.91 3.92
N ASN A 406 16.81 14.50 3.12
CA ASN A 406 15.73 13.59 3.55
C ASN A 406 16.27 12.23 3.99
N LEU A 407 17.25 11.66 3.27
CA LEU A 407 17.97 10.45 3.67
C LEU A 407 18.71 10.64 4.99
N SER A 408 19.24 11.84 5.27
CA SER A 408 19.95 12.14 6.52
C SER A 408 18.99 12.12 7.71
N VAL A 409 17.78 12.68 7.53
CA VAL A 409 16.71 12.61 8.53
C VAL A 409 16.31 11.16 8.78
N LEU A 410 16.12 10.36 7.72
CA LEU A 410 15.78 8.94 7.85
C LEU A 410 16.90 8.13 8.53
N LEU A 411 18.17 8.40 8.19
CA LEU A 411 19.33 7.77 8.80
C LEU A 411 19.42 8.08 10.30
N GLN A 412 19.22 9.35 10.68
CA GLN A 412 19.21 9.75 12.08
C GLN A 412 18.09 9.05 12.85
N ARG A 413 16.90 8.94 12.26
CA ARG A 413 15.77 8.23 12.88
C ARG A 413 16.05 6.73 13.04
N ALA A 414 16.62 6.09 12.01
CA ALA A 414 17.04 4.69 12.08
C ALA A 414 18.09 4.47 13.17
N LYS A 415 19.09 5.36 13.28
CA LYS A 415 20.09 5.32 14.36
C LYS A 415 19.48 5.59 15.74
N GLY A 416 18.48 6.46 15.84
CA GLY A 416 17.72 6.67 17.07
C GLY A 416 16.96 5.41 17.52
N PHE A 417 16.48 4.61 16.57
CA PHE A 417 15.73 3.38 16.85
C PHE A 417 16.63 2.16 17.14
N TYR A 418 17.65 1.90 16.30
CA TYR A 418 18.52 0.72 16.40
C TYR A 418 19.82 0.97 17.20
N GLY A 419 20.12 2.21 17.53
CA GLY A 419 21.42 2.63 18.04
C GLY A 419 22.37 3.13 16.94
N LEU A 420 23.54 3.64 17.35
CA LEU A 420 24.49 4.28 16.44
C LEU A 420 25.03 3.34 15.34
N MET A 421 25.12 2.03 15.65
CA MET A 421 25.63 1.00 14.75
C MET A 421 24.48 0.25 14.08
N LEU A 422 24.17 0.65 12.84
CA LEU A 422 23.20 -0.05 11.99
C LEU A 422 23.81 -1.32 11.38
N SER A 423 22.94 -2.27 11.02
CA SER A 423 23.40 -3.48 10.31
C SER A 423 24.05 -3.14 8.96
N ASN A 424 25.01 -3.97 8.53
CA ASN A 424 25.70 -3.77 7.25
C ASN A 424 24.75 -3.73 6.06
N LYS A 425 23.65 -4.49 6.09
CA LYS A 425 22.63 -4.47 5.03
C LYS A 425 21.96 -3.09 4.92
N VAL A 426 21.58 -2.50 6.06
CA VAL A 426 20.93 -1.18 6.11
C VAL A 426 21.92 -0.07 5.73
N ASN A 427 23.14 -0.11 6.25
CA ASN A 427 24.17 0.86 5.88
C ASN A 427 24.47 0.84 4.38
N ARG A 428 24.59 -0.36 3.78
CA ARG A 428 24.76 -0.49 2.32
C ARG A 428 23.60 0.14 1.55
N ALA A 429 22.37 -0.03 2.00
CA ALA A 429 21.21 0.60 1.35
C ALA A 429 21.33 2.14 1.38
N PHE A 430 21.69 2.74 2.51
CA PHE A 430 21.96 4.18 2.59
C PHE A 430 23.10 4.61 1.68
N ILE A 431 24.24 3.90 1.70
CA ILE A 431 25.41 4.21 0.87
C ILE A 431 25.03 4.23 -0.62
N VAL A 432 24.30 3.22 -1.09
CA VAL A 432 23.83 3.16 -2.48
C VAL A 432 22.94 4.35 -2.82
N GLN A 433 22.01 4.72 -1.95
CA GLN A 433 21.10 5.84 -2.22
C GLN A 433 21.78 7.22 -2.14
N TYR A 434 22.78 7.42 -1.26
CA TYR A 434 23.59 8.64 -1.27
C TYR A 434 24.47 8.74 -2.52
N ALA A 435 25.04 7.61 -2.98
CA ALA A 435 25.80 7.56 -4.22
C ALA A 435 24.93 7.85 -5.44
N ALA A 436 23.69 7.35 -5.46
CA ALA A 436 22.69 7.67 -6.49
C ALA A 436 22.39 9.18 -6.57
N ASN A 437 22.47 9.89 -5.43
CA ASN A 437 22.35 11.34 -5.33
C ASN A 437 23.68 12.10 -5.51
N GLN A 438 24.78 11.42 -5.84
CA GLN A 438 26.14 11.98 -5.96
C GLN A 438 26.71 12.64 -4.68
N ASN A 439 26.20 12.30 -3.49
CA ASN A 439 26.74 12.83 -2.24
C ASN A 439 27.92 11.97 -1.73
N PHE A 440 29.08 12.12 -2.37
CA PHE A 440 30.25 11.28 -2.12
C PHE A 440 30.94 11.55 -0.78
N SER A 441 30.78 12.74 -0.21
CA SER A 441 31.26 13.03 1.16
C SER A 441 30.57 12.11 2.18
N VAL A 442 29.23 12.02 2.15
CA VAL A 442 28.48 11.18 3.08
C VAL A 442 28.75 9.69 2.82
N VAL A 443 28.87 9.29 1.55
CA VAL A 443 29.27 7.92 1.17
C VAL A 443 30.60 7.55 1.82
N THR A 444 31.61 8.41 1.69
CA THR A 444 32.96 8.17 2.26
C THR A 444 32.90 8.06 3.78
N ASN A 445 32.17 8.97 4.44
CA ASN A 445 32.00 8.94 5.89
C ASN A 445 31.30 7.66 6.39
N LEU A 446 30.28 7.19 5.67
CA LEU A 446 29.56 5.96 6.02
C LEU A 446 30.41 4.71 5.79
N ILE A 447 31.29 4.69 4.79
CA ILE A 447 32.21 3.59 4.54
C ILE A 447 33.32 3.56 5.60
N ASN A 448 33.92 4.71 5.91
CA ASN A 448 34.98 4.81 6.90
C ASN A 448 34.50 4.47 8.33
N GLY A 449 33.21 4.70 8.61
CA GLY A 449 32.58 4.32 9.86
C GLY A 449 32.24 2.83 10.01
N GLN A 450 32.52 1.98 9.02
CA GLN A 450 32.26 0.54 9.10
C GLN A 450 33.46 -0.25 9.62
N GLU A 451 33.21 -1.15 10.57
CA GLU A 451 34.22 -2.07 11.12
C GLU A 451 34.64 -3.16 10.12
N GLN A 452 33.75 -3.54 9.19
CA GLN A 452 34.02 -4.57 8.18
C GLN A 452 34.30 -3.94 6.82
N GLN A 453 35.45 -4.28 6.22
CA GLN A 453 35.76 -3.89 4.85
C GLN A 453 34.71 -4.47 3.88
N LEU A 454 34.14 -3.61 3.04
CA LEU A 454 33.20 -4.03 2.00
C LEU A 454 33.96 -4.61 0.81
N ASN A 455 33.25 -5.34 -0.04
CA ASN A 455 33.81 -5.86 -1.29
C ASN A 455 34.28 -4.68 -2.16
N PRO A 456 35.55 -4.62 -2.61
CA PRO A 456 36.05 -3.54 -3.46
C PRO A 456 35.22 -3.26 -4.72
N ASN A 457 34.63 -4.30 -5.31
CA ASN A 457 33.74 -4.16 -6.47
C ASN A 457 32.45 -3.40 -6.15
N PHE A 458 32.00 -3.43 -4.89
CA PHE A 458 30.87 -2.62 -4.44
C PHE A 458 31.21 -1.13 -4.52
N TYR A 459 32.41 -0.71 -4.09
CA TYR A 459 32.83 0.70 -4.19
C TYR A 459 32.81 1.21 -5.62
N ALA A 460 33.29 0.40 -6.58
CA ALA A 460 33.27 0.76 -7.99
C ALA A 460 31.84 0.87 -8.52
N SER A 461 30.93 -0.02 -8.11
CA SER A 461 29.52 0.04 -8.51
C SER A 461 28.80 1.32 -8.06
N LEU A 462 29.26 1.97 -6.98
CA LEU A 462 28.67 3.22 -6.48
C LEU A 462 28.87 4.38 -7.46
N LEU A 463 29.94 4.37 -8.26
CA LEU A 463 30.19 5.41 -9.25
C LEU A 463 29.14 5.43 -10.38
N ASN A 464 28.53 4.27 -10.66
CA ASN A 464 27.49 4.11 -11.69
C ASN A 464 26.07 4.04 -11.10
N ALA A 465 25.88 4.26 -9.80
CA ALA A 465 24.59 4.14 -9.14
C ALA A 465 23.58 5.26 -9.49
N GLN A 466 23.91 6.14 -10.44
CA GLN A 466 23.09 7.29 -10.80
C GLN A 466 21.74 6.86 -11.37
N THR A 467 20.65 7.28 -10.73
CA THR A 467 19.28 6.91 -11.10
C THR A 467 18.65 7.85 -12.14
N GLN A 468 19.19 9.04 -12.37
CA GLN A 468 18.67 10.00 -13.35
C GLN A 468 19.82 10.76 -14.02
N LYS A 469 19.70 11.02 -15.33
CA LYS A 469 20.47 12.06 -16.04
C LYS A 469 20.00 13.43 -15.54
N VAL A 470 20.32 13.75 -14.29
CA VAL A 470 20.24 15.13 -13.82
C VAL A 470 21.25 15.89 -14.67
N ASP A 471 20.82 17.00 -15.28
CA ASP A 471 21.73 17.93 -15.96
C ASP A 471 22.98 18.07 -15.09
N GLU A 472 24.16 17.93 -15.70
CA GLU A 472 25.49 17.92 -15.08
C GLU A 472 25.87 19.25 -14.38
N GLN A 473 24.90 19.95 -13.80
CA GLN A 473 25.13 21.11 -12.96
C GLN A 473 25.59 20.61 -11.59
N SER A 474 26.91 20.46 -11.46
CA SER A 474 27.60 20.29 -10.19
C SER A 474 27.06 21.29 -9.17
N SER A 475 26.48 20.80 -8.07
CA SER A 475 26.05 21.68 -6.98
C SER A 475 27.30 22.18 -6.25
N PRO A 476 27.43 23.48 -5.95
CA PRO A 476 28.57 24.01 -5.19
C PRO A 476 28.52 23.60 -3.70
N LEU A 477 27.47 22.88 -3.29
CA LEU A 477 27.27 22.44 -1.91
C LEU A 477 28.26 21.33 -1.53
N PRO A 478 28.76 21.33 -0.29
CA PRO A 478 29.64 20.26 0.20
C PRO A 478 29.04 18.87 0.01
N GLY A 479 29.85 17.94 -0.48
CA GLY A 479 29.48 16.55 -0.76
C GLY A 479 29.02 16.28 -2.18
N PHE A 480 28.64 17.31 -2.94
CA PHE A 480 28.18 17.21 -4.33
C PHE A 480 29.18 17.79 -5.32
N ARG A 481 30.34 18.23 -4.85
CA ARG A 481 31.35 18.85 -5.71
C ARG A 481 32.17 17.78 -6.43
N PRO A 482 32.74 18.07 -7.60
CA PRO A 482 33.65 17.17 -8.28
C PRO A 482 34.83 16.74 -7.39
N GLU A 483 35.31 17.63 -6.51
CA GLU A 483 36.41 17.32 -5.58
C GLU A 483 36.01 16.26 -4.54
N ASP A 484 34.75 16.21 -4.11
CA ASP A 484 34.25 15.19 -3.17
C ASP A 484 34.22 13.80 -3.82
N LYS A 485 33.82 13.73 -5.09
CA LYS A 485 33.88 12.50 -5.90
C LYS A 485 35.33 12.07 -6.10
N ARG A 486 36.23 13.01 -6.41
CA ARG A 486 37.67 12.77 -6.55
C ARG A 486 38.26 12.24 -5.24
N TYR A 487 37.94 12.86 -4.11
CA TYR A 487 38.40 12.40 -2.80
C TYR A 487 37.91 10.99 -2.47
N PHE A 488 36.65 10.66 -2.77
CA PHE A 488 36.14 9.30 -2.63
C PHE A 488 36.94 8.29 -3.48
N ILE A 489 37.23 8.64 -4.73
CA ILE A 489 38.05 7.81 -5.61
C ILE A 489 39.45 7.59 -5.01
N GLU A 490 40.12 8.65 -4.62
CA GLU A 490 41.49 8.60 -4.11
C GLU A 490 41.60 7.87 -2.77
N SER A 491 40.65 8.10 -1.86
CA SER A 491 40.70 7.57 -0.49
C SER A 491 40.09 6.18 -0.34
N VAL A 492 39.10 5.80 -1.17
CA VAL A 492 38.37 4.53 -1.01
C VAL A 492 38.66 3.54 -2.16
N LEU A 493 38.72 4.00 -3.41
CA LEU A 493 38.85 3.10 -4.57
C LEU A 493 40.29 2.73 -4.89
N ILE A 494 41.19 3.72 -5.00
CA ILE A 494 42.59 3.50 -5.38
C ILE A 494 43.31 2.52 -4.43
N PRO A 495 43.17 2.59 -3.10
CA PRO A 495 43.82 1.65 -2.18
C PRO A 495 43.39 0.18 -2.37
N HIS A 496 42.27 -0.05 -3.03
CA HIS A 496 41.71 -1.38 -3.28
C HIS A 496 41.72 -1.78 -4.75
N TYR A 497 42.40 -1.02 -5.61
CA TYR A 497 42.41 -1.20 -7.06
C TYR A 497 42.82 -2.62 -7.50
N ASN A 498 43.84 -3.18 -6.85
CA ASN A 498 44.38 -4.51 -7.17
C ASN A 498 43.39 -5.66 -6.90
N ARG A 499 42.33 -5.39 -6.13
CA ARG A 499 41.26 -6.35 -5.78
C ARG A 499 39.99 -6.15 -6.63
N LEU A 500 39.99 -5.18 -7.55
CA LEU A 500 38.86 -4.91 -8.44
C LEU A 500 38.82 -5.93 -9.59
N SER A 501 37.61 -6.34 -9.96
CA SER A 501 37.37 -7.10 -11.18
C SER A 501 37.63 -6.22 -12.41
N VAL A 502 37.87 -6.85 -13.57
CA VAL A 502 38.06 -6.13 -14.84
C VAL A 502 36.88 -5.18 -15.13
N THR A 503 35.64 -5.62 -14.89
CA THR A 503 34.45 -4.76 -15.04
C THR A 503 34.48 -3.55 -14.11
N ALA A 504 34.85 -3.74 -12.84
CA ALA A 504 34.95 -2.63 -11.88
C ALA A 504 36.06 -1.64 -12.23
N LYS A 505 37.19 -2.13 -12.77
CA LYS A 505 38.27 -1.27 -13.28
C LYS A 505 37.82 -0.45 -14.51
N PHE A 506 37.03 -1.01 -15.41
CA PHE A 506 36.43 -0.26 -16.52
C PHE A 506 35.48 0.84 -16.04
N ILE A 507 34.60 0.54 -15.06
CA ILE A 507 33.72 1.54 -14.46
C ILE A 507 34.53 2.71 -13.90
N PHE A 508 35.62 2.41 -13.17
CA PHE A 508 36.48 3.45 -12.64
C PHE A 508 37.16 4.26 -13.76
N LEU A 509 37.67 3.60 -14.80
CA LEU A 509 38.28 4.27 -15.96
C LEU A 509 37.32 5.22 -16.68
N GLU A 510 36.04 4.86 -16.83
CA GLU A 510 35.02 5.72 -17.43
C GLU A 510 34.78 7.01 -16.64
N GLN A 511 34.92 6.93 -15.32
CA GLN A 511 34.62 8.00 -14.37
C GLN A 511 35.86 8.82 -13.96
N ALA A 512 37.05 8.46 -14.45
CA ALA A 512 38.26 9.24 -14.28
C ALA A 512 38.20 10.49 -15.18
N GLU A 513 38.28 11.67 -14.56
CA GLU A 513 38.09 12.96 -15.26
C GLU A 513 39.37 13.79 -15.34
N THR A 514 40.37 13.55 -14.50
CA THR A 514 41.60 14.36 -14.38
C THR A 514 42.87 13.58 -14.69
N GLU A 515 43.91 14.26 -15.17
CA GLU A 515 45.22 13.64 -15.44
C GLU A 515 45.80 12.94 -14.21
N ASP A 516 45.66 13.55 -13.03
CA ASP A 516 46.14 12.97 -11.76
C ASP A 516 45.51 11.61 -11.45
N LEU A 517 44.21 11.44 -11.72
CA LEU A 517 43.50 10.18 -11.49
C LEU A 517 43.96 9.10 -12.49
N PHE A 518 44.20 9.48 -13.75
CA PHE A 518 44.79 8.58 -14.74
C PHE A 518 46.21 8.17 -14.38
N GLU A 519 47.02 9.08 -13.84
CA GLU A 519 48.38 8.77 -13.39
C GLU A 519 48.36 7.81 -12.20
N ALA A 520 47.45 8.04 -11.24
CA ALA A 520 47.28 7.14 -10.10
C ALA A 520 46.77 5.75 -10.50
N LEU A 521 45.90 5.67 -11.52
CA LEU A 521 45.46 4.41 -12.14
C LEU A 521 46.63 3.65 -12.78
N LEU A 522 47.45 4.32 -13.59
CA LEU A 522 48.62 3.71 -14.23
C LEU A 522 49.62 3.19 -13.21
N ARG A 523 49.91 3.97 -12.16
CA ARG A 523 50.80 3.52 -11.08
C ARG A 523 50.25 2.28 -10.37
N SER A 524 48.94 2.25 -10.09
CA SER A 524 48.29 1.13 -9.41
C SER A 524 48.25 -0.14 -10.27
N GLU A 525 48.02 -0.01 -11.58
CA GLU A 525 48.01 -1.12 -12.52
C GLU A 525 49.42 -1.68 -12.76
N SER A 526 50.43 -0.81 -12.93
CA SER A 526 51.84 -1.21 -13.06
C SER A 526 52.35 -1.97 -11.82
N ASN A 527 51.93 -1.55 -10.63
CA ASN A 527 52.27 -2.26 -9.38
C ASN A 527 51.52 -3.60 -9.23
N SER A 528 50.43 -3.82 -9.97
CA SER A 528 49.59 -5.03 -9.91
C SER A 528 50.01 -6.13 -10.89
N GLN A 529 50.91 -5.85 -11.84
CA GLN A 529 51.35 -6.77 -12.91
C GLN A 529 52.02 -8.07 -12.42
N THR A 530 52.09 -8.31 -11.11
CA THR A 530 52.62 -9.54 -10.51
C THR A 530 51.59 -10.68 -10.40
N ASN A 531 50.30 -10.44 -10.64
CA ASN A 531 49.23 -11.45 -10.51
C ASN A 531 48.41 -11.59 -11.81
N ASP A 532 48.67 -12.62 -12.62
CA ASP A 532 47.88 -13.33 -13.68
C ASP A 532 46.64 -12.71 -14.38
N GLY A 533 46.36 -11.42 -14.25
CA GLY A 533 45.23 -10.70 -14.85
C GLY A 533 45.59 -9.99 -16.15
N LYS A 534 44.62 -9.84 -17.05
CA LYS A 534 44.76 -8.98 -18.24
C LYS A 534 45.04 -7.54 -17.80
N SER A 535 46.20 -7.02 -18.18
CA SER A 535 46.62 -5.63 -17.97
C SER A 535 45.65 -4.67 -18.68
N MET A 536 45.25 -3.60 -17.99
CA MET A 536 44.42 -2.51 -18.55
C MET A 536 45.21 -1.27 -18.97
N ILE A 537 46.56 -1.33 -18.98
CA ILE A 537 47.41 -0.17 -19.29
C ILE A 537 47.12 0.38 -20.69
N SER A 538 46.94 -0.48 -21.69
CA SER A 538 46.60 -0.07 -23.06
C SER A 538 45.28 0.69 -23.13
N GLU A 539 44.27 0.25 -22.39
CA GLU A 539 42.94 0.83 -22.33
C GLU A 539 42.96 2.16 -21.57
N ILE A 540 43.74 2.26 -20.48
CA ILE A 540 43.91 3.50 -19.72
C ILE A 540 44.57 4.57 -20.61
N LEU A 541 45.65 4.23 -21.32
CA LEU A 541 46.35 5.14 -22.23
C LEU A 541 45.48 5.54 -23.44
N ALA A 542 44.72 4.60 -24.02
CA ALA A 542 43.77 4.90 -25.08
C ALA A 542 42.71 5.91 -24.62
N ARG A 543 42.16 5.73 -23.41
CA ARG A 543 41.14 6.63 -22.86
C ARG A 543 41.70 8.00 -22.47
N ALA A 544 42.93 8.06 -21.96
CA ALA A 544 43.64 9.32 -21.71
C ALA A 544 43.86 10.10 -23.02
N LYS A 545 44.15 9.39 -24.11
CA LYS A 545 44.26 9.98 -25.46
C LYS A 545 42.94 10.51 -25.97
N ASP A 546 41.84 9.78 -25.81
CA ASP A 546 40.50 10.25 -26.18
C ASP A 546 40.10 11.54 -25.46
N ARG A 547 40.57 11.72 -24.21
CA ARG A 547 40.30 12.92 -23.39
C ARG A 547 41.33 14.04 -23.56
N GLY A 548 42.30 13.91 -24.47
CA GLY A 548 43.28 14.96 -24.79
C GLY A 548 44.38 15.19 -23.74
N MET A 549 44.66 14.20 -22.88
CA MET A 549 45.64 14.29 -21.79
C MET A 549 47.09 14.12 -22.27
N THR A 550 47.58 15.11 -23.01
CA THR A 550 48.87 15.05 -23.73
C THR A 550 50.11 14.93 -22.83
N SER A 551 50.06 15.49 -21.61
CA SER A 551 51.17 15.48 -20.64
C SER A 551 51.45 14.05 -20.12
N LEU A 552 50.39 13.29 -19.93
CA LEU A 552 50.41 11.94 -19.40
C LEU A 552 50.87 10.95 -20.47
N LEU A 553 50.42 11.14 -21.72
CA LEU A 553 50.91 10.37 -22.86
C LEU A 553 52.41 10.57 -23.08
N THR A 554 52.95 11.78 -22.94
CA THR A 554 54.39 12.01 -23.13
C THR A 554 55.25 11.34 -22.05
N ARG A 555 54.74 11.23 -20.81
CA ARG A 555 55.45 10.56 -19.69
C ARG A 555 55.45 9.03 -19.80
N TYR A 556 54.42 8.45 -20.41
CA TYR A 556 54.22 7.00 -20.48
C TYR A 556 54.28 6.42 -21.91
N ALA A 557 54.67 7.20 -22.93
CA ALA A 557 54.88 6.76 -24.32
C ALA A 557 56.23 6.06 -24.56
N ALA A 558 56.73 5.29 -23.59
CA ALA A 558 57.94 4.49 -23.71
C ALA A 558 57.62 3.01 -23.96
#